data_AF-A0A3N7H7N1-F1
#
_entry.id   AF-A0A3N7H7N1-F1
#
_cell.length_a   1.000
_cell.length_b   1.000
_cell.length_c   1.000
_cell.angle_alpha   90.00
_cell.angle_beta   90.00
_cell.angle_gamma   90.00
#
_symmetry.space_group_name_H-M   'P 1'
#
loop_
_entity.id
_entity.type
_entity.pdbx_description
1 polymer ?
#
loop_
_entity_poly.entity_id
_entity_poly.type
_entity_poly.pdbx_seq_one_letter_code
_entity_poly.pdbx_strand_id
1 'polypeptide(L)' 'MKKWVTEILAIDPVSGQLKTYGGPHIDALTWEEATRFCQTNGLGYCRVVGQLIAEVDEKTGVKIDYDNLN' A
#
# COMPACT_ATOMS: atom_id res chain seq x y z
N MET A 1 -7.74 3.16 -12.76
CA MET A 1 -7.33 3.78 -11.49
C MET A 1 -6.11 3.02 -10.99
N LYS A 2 -5.06 3.68 -10.48
CA LYS A 2 -3.84 2.98 -10.04
C LYS A 2 -3.97 2.57 -8.58
N LYS A 3 -3.31 1.47 -8.21
CA LYS A 3 -3.15 1.04 -6.82
C LYS A 3 -1.81 1.51 -6.25
N TRP A 4 -1.84 2.07 -5.05
CA TRP A 4 -0.67 2.57 -4.33
C TRP A 4 -0.50 1.81 -3.03
N VAL A 5 0.73 1.39 -2.74
CA VAL A 5 1.10 0.68 -1.52
C VAL A 5 1.45 1.70 -0.45
N THR A 6 0.99 1.45 0.78
CA THR A 6 1.33 2.27 1.94
C THR A 6 2.04 1.45 3.01
N GLU A 7 2.73 2.12 3.91
CA GLU A 7 3.29 1.53 5.12
C GLU A 7 3.00 2.39 6.36
N ILE A 8 3.15 1.78 7.53
CA ILE A 8 3.04 2.42 8.84
C ILE A 8 4.21 1.99 9.73
N LEU A 9 4.69 2.92 10.56
CA LEU A 9 5.56 2.60 11.69
C LEU A 9 4.71 2.41 12.95
N ALA A 10 4.77 1.23 13.56
CA ALA A 10 4.02 0.91 14.77
C ALA A 10 4.85 0.03 15.73
N ILE A 11 4.50 0.08 17.02
CA ILE A 11 5.10 -0.82 18.01
C ILE A 11 4.46 -2.20 17.86
N ASP A 12 5.28 -3.23 17.66
CA ASP A 12 4.84 -4.61 17.69
C ASP A 12 4.27 -4.97 19.07
N PRO A 13 2.99 -5.39 19.18
CA PRO A 13 2.41 -5.75 20.47
C PRO A 13 3.09 -6.96 21.13
N VAL A 14 3.77 -7.81 20.36
CA VAL A 14 4.45 -9.00 20.90
C VAL A 14 5.86 -8.66 21.39
N SER A 15 6.65 -7.97 20.57
CA SER A 15 8.06 -7.71 20.90
C SER A 15 8.32 -6.36 21.57
N GLY A 16 7.37 -5.42 21.53
CA GLY A 16 7.53 -4.06 22.01
C GLY A 16 8.47 -3.18 21.17
N GLN A 17 8.89 -3.66 19.99
CA GLN A 17 9.83 -2.94 19.12
C GLN A 17 9.09 -2.14 18.04
N LEU A 18 9.64 -0.99 17.67
CA LEU A 18 9.15 -0.24 16.51
C LEU A 18 9.47 -1.01 15.23
N LYS A 19 8.43 -1.30 14.43
CA LYS A 19 8.53 -2.02 13.15
C LYS A 19 7.76 -1.27 12.07
N THR A 20 8.10 -1.58 10.83
CA THR A 20 7.34 -1.16 9.64
C THR A 20 6.35 -2.26 9.26
N TYR A 21 5.11 -1.88 8.99
CA TYR A 21 4.05 -2.76 8.52
C TYR A 21 3.47 -2.25 7.21
N GLY A 22 2.96 -3.17 6.39
CA GLY A 22 2.13 -2.80 5.24
C GLY A 22 0.82 -2.17 5.70
N GLY A 23 0.47 -1.05 5.09
CA GLY A 23 -0.81 -0.38 5.26
C GLY A 23 -1.82 -0.78 4.17
N PRO A 24 -3.01 -0.14 4.13
CA PRO A 24 -3.98 -0.38 3.08
C PRO A 24 -3.46 0.06 1.71
N HIS A 25 -3.94 -0.59 0.66
CA HIS A 25 -3.77 -0.10 -0.71
C HIS A 25 -4.73 1.06 -0.99
N ILE A 26 -4.24 2.10 -1.67
CA ILE A 26 -5.02 3.29 -2.02
C ILE A 26 -5.26 3.29 -3.54
N ASP A 27 -6.51 3.50 -3.95
CA ASP A 27 -6.85 3.71 -5.35
C ASP A 27 -6.81 5.22 -5.67
N ALA A 28 -5.92 5.65 -6.56
CA ALA A 28 -5.78 7.06 -6.98
C ALA A 28 -5.13 7.17 -8.36
N LEU A 29 -5.24 8.33 -9.03
CA LEU A 29 -4.62 8.50 -10.36
C LEU A 29 -3.13 8.83 -10.25
N THR A 30 -2.75 9.60 -9.22
CA THR A 30 -1.36 10.03 -9.00
C THR A 30 -0.88 9.75 -7.57
N TRP A 31 0.44 9.82 -7.37
CA TRP A 31 1.07 9.65 -6.07
C TRP A 31 0.60 10.72 -5.07
N GLU A 32 0.48 11.96 -5.54
CA GLU A 32 0.06 13.11 -4.76
C GLU A 32 -1.38 12.96 -4.29
N GLU A 33 -2.25 12.43 -5.15
CA GLU A 33 -3.62 12.11 -4.77
C GLU A 33 -3.70 11.00 -3.74
N ALA A 34 -2.93 9.92 -3.91
CA ALA A 34 -2.84 8.85 -2.92
C ALA A 34 -2.34 9.37 -1.57
N THR A 35 -1.32 10.22 -1.58
CA THR A 35 -0.75 10.83 -0.38
C THR A 35 -1.78 11.74 0.30
N ARG A 36 -2.44 12.62 -0.46
CA ARG A 36 -3.50 13.49 0.05
C ARG A 36 -4.66 12.68 0.63
N PHE A 37 -5.05 11.59 -0.05
CA PHE A 37 -6.09 10.70 0.44
C PHE A 37 -5.75 10.16 1.82
N CYS A 38 -4.51 9.70 2.03
CA CYS A 38 -4.07 9.26 3.35
C CYS A 38 -4.28 10.35 4.42
N GLN A 39 -3.85 11.58 4.12
CA GLN A 39 -3.91 12.69 5.05
C GLN A 39 -5.33 13.16 5.38
N THR A 40 -6.29 13.04 4.45
CA THR A 40 -7.65 13.57 4.65
C THR A 40 -8.71 12.53 4.98
N ASN A 41 -8.38 11.23 4.97
CA ASN A 41 -9.36 10.14 5.16
C ASN A 41 -9.01 9.20 6.32
N GLY A 42 -8.43 9.72 7.41
CA GLY A 42 -8.18 8.95 8.63
C GLY A 42 -6.99 7.98 8.55
N LEU A 43 -6.15 8.13 7.52
CA LEU A 43 -4.92 7.35 7.30
C LEU A 43 -3.68 8.24 7.37
N GLY A 44 -3.73 9.36 8.11
CA GLY A 44 -2.62 10.33 8.17
C GLY A 44 -1.32 9.76 8.74
N TYR A 45 -1.40 8.61 9.40
CA TYR A 45 -0.27 7.82 9.90
C TYR A 45 0.38 6.92 8.84
N CYS A 46 -0.24 6.75 7.66
CA CYS A 46 0.29 5.96 6.56
C CYS A 46 1.16 6.82 5.63
N ARG A 47 2.25 6.22 5.12
CA ARG A 47 3.10 6.76 4.06
C ARG A 47 2.91 5.97 2.78
N VAL A 48 2.67 6.64 1.65
CA VAL A 48 2.71 5.99 0.33
C VAL A 48 4.16 5.66 -0.01
N VAL A 49 4.42 4.43 -0.48
CA VAL A 49 5.79 3.94 -0.76
C VAL A 49 6.01 3.46 -2.19
N GLY A 50 4.95 3.21 -2.95
CA GLY A 50 5.07 2.70 -4.32
C GLY A 50 3.74 2.52 -5.03
N GLN A 51 3.78 2.31 -6.34
CA GLN A 51 2.65 1.82 -7.11
C GLN A 51 2.64 0.28 -7.08
N LEU A 52 1.48 -0.32 -6.86
CA LEU A 52 1.30 -1.77 -7.02
C LEU A 52 1.08 -2.08 -8.50
N ILE A 53 2.10 -2.64 -9.15
CA ILE A 53 2.06 -2.98 -10.58
C ILE A 53 1.47 -4.38 -10.79
N ALA A 54 1.86 -5.34 -9.97
CA ALA A 54 1.36 -6.70 -10.06
C ALA A 54 1.47 -7.43 -8.71
N GLU A 55 0.61 -8.42 -8.52
CA GLU A 55 0.73 -9.42 -7.46
C GLU A 55 0.93 -10.79 -8.11
N VAL A 56 1.86 -11.58 -7.56
CA VAL A 56 2.14 -12.95 -8.03
C VAL A 56 1.94 -13.88 -6.86
N ASP A 57 1.06 -14.86 -7.02
CA ASP A 57 0.93 -15.96 -6.07
C ASP A 57 2.14 -16.87 -6.21
N GLU A 58 2.96 -16.97 -5.17
CA GLU A 58 4.18 -17.77 -5.16
C GLU A 58 3.94 -19.28 -5.32
N LYS A 59 2.76 -19.78 -4.97
CA LYS A 59 2.41 -21.21 -5.04
C LYS A 59 1.84 -21.59 -6.39
N THR A 60 0.95 -20.77 -6.92
CA THR A 60 0.24 -21.06 -8.18
C THR A 60 0.90 -20.42 -9.40
N GLY A 61 1.76 -19.42 -9.20
CA GLY A 61 2.34 -18.60 -10.26
C GLY A 61 1.34 -17.65 -10.92
N VAL A 62 0.09 -17.58 -10.42
CA VAL A 62 -0.92 -16.68 -10.97
C VAL A 62 -0.49 -15.25 -10.73
N LYS A 63 -0.37 -14.49 -11.82
CA LYS A 63 -0.05 -13.06 -11.81
C LYS A 63 -1.31 -12.24 -12.08
N ILE A 64 -1.60 -11.30 -11.19
CA ILE A 64 -2.58 -10.23 -11.41
C ILE A 64 -1.78 -8.98 -11.77
N ASP A 65 -1.91 -8.49 -13.00
CA ASP A 65 -1.20 -7.31 -13.49
C ASP A 65 -2.12 -6.09 -13.45
N TYR A 66 -1.96 -5.24 -12.45
CA TYR A 66 -2.83 -4.09 -12.20
C TYR A 66 -2.61 -2.92 -13.18
N ASP A 67 -1.49 -2.91 -13.90
CA ASP A 67 -1.19 -1.87 -14.89
C ASP A 67 -1.73 -2.24 -16.28
N ASN A 68 -1.97 -3.54 -16.52
CA ASN A 68 -2.49 -4.09 -17.78
C ASN A 68 -3.87 -4.76 -17.66
N LEU A 69 -4.65 -4.46 -16.62
CA LEU A 69 -6.07 -4.82 -16.54
C LEU A 69 -6.85 -4.01 -17.59
N ASN A 70 -6.94 -4.55 -18.82
CA ASN A 70 -7.90 -4.12 -19.84
C ASN A 70 -9.32 -4.52 -19.46
#